data_AF-A0A6A4GM87-F1
#
_entry.id   AF-A0A6A4GM87-F1
#
_cell.length_a   1.000
_cell.length_b   1.000
_cell.length_c   1.000
_cell.angle_alpha   90.00
_cell.angle_beta   90.00
_cell.angle_gamma   90.00
#
_symmetry.space_group_name_H-M   'P 1'
#
loop_
_entity.id
_entity.type
_entity.pdbx_description
1 polymer ?
#
loop_
_entity_poly.entity_id
_entity_poly.type
_entity_poly.pdbx_seq_one_letter_code
_entity_poly.pdbx_strand_id
1 'polypeptide(L)'
;MPGLVQYLTDLDEDLSLGKDDQPENTKLWLPSLIPVDMHRNVCCDDVDQIEERLRMARAYDVLDSVRHMLRVKTKMIQFKNKNVRGQRMSGKSREVIDRVHDRVKGFFEKYRRSRRGLLLLVGLGNWEKELQVMEQKDVRSYVDPAPKKRGQGVGGPTRRNQGWREWL
;
A
#
# COMPACT_ATOMS: atom_id res chain seq x y z
N MET A 1 9.67 -23.47 13.01
CA MET A 1 8.54 -23.20 13.92
C MET A 1 7.92 -24.52 14.35
N PRO A 2 8.52 -25.21 15.33
CA PRO A 2 8.12 -26.56 15.73
C PRO A 2 6.76 -26.59 16.44
N GLY A 3 6.40 -25.55 17.21
CA GLY A 3 5.12 -25.50 17.92
C GLY A 3 3.94 -25.03 17.08
N LEU A 4 4.14 -24.71 15.79
CA LEU A 4 3.08 -24.21 14.93
C LEU A 4 2.00 -25.26 14.66
N VAL A 5 2.40 -26.51 14.47
CA VAL A 5 1.45 -27.61 14.24
C VAL A 5 0.53 -27.78 15.46
N GLN A 6 1.09 -27.75 16.66
CA GLN A 6 0.32 -27.84 17.91
C GLN A 6 -0.63 -26.66 18.09
N TYR A 7 -0.15 -25.44 17.81
CA TYR A 7 -0.99 -24.24 17.89
C TYR A 7 -2.19 -24.29 16.92
N LEU A 8 -1.99 -24.82 15.70
CA LEU A 8 -3.05 -24.94 14.72
C LEU A 8 -4.06 -26.04 15.09
N THR A 9 -3.60 -27.15 15.66
CA THR A 9 -4.51 -28.18 16.19
C THR A 9 -5.34 -27.68 17.36
N ASP A 10 -4.78 -26.84 18.22
CA ASP A 10 -5.51 -26.26 19.36
C ASP A 10 -6.57 -25.23 18.91
N LEU A 11 -6.39 -24.62 17.74
CA LEU A 11 -7.34 -23.67 17.14
C LEU A 11 -8.45 -24.32 16.30
N ASP A 12 -8.43 -25.65 16.15
CA ASP A 12 -9.32 -26.41 15.26
C ASP A 12 -9.31 -25.83 13.81
N GLU A 13 -8.21 -25.19 13.42
CA GLU A 13 -8.02 -24.74 12.04
C GLU A 13 -7.49 -25.92 11.23
N ASP A 14 -8.28 -26.37 10.26
CA ASP A 14 -7.89 -27.44 9.35
C ASP A 14 -6.50 -27.15 8.75
N LEU A 15 -5.52 -27.99 9.11
CA LEU A 15 -4.19 -28.06 8.50
C LEU A 15 -4.24 -28.48 7.03
N SER A 16 -5.39 -28.36 6.35
CA SER A 16 -5.45 -28.53 4.91
C SER A 16 -4.59 -27.43 4.29
N LEU A 17 -3.30 -27.76 4.06
CA LEU A 17 -2.64 -27.49 2.79
C LEU A 17 -3.75 -27.59 1.75
N GLY A 18 -4.11 -26.44 1.17
CA GLY A 18 -5.40 -26.27 0.52
C GLY A 18 -5.69 -27.44 -0.42
N LYS A 19 -6.97 -27.78 -0.60
CA LYS A 19 -7.42 -28.77 -1.58
C LYS A 19 -6.86 -28.59 -3.00
N ASP A 20 -6.21 -27.46 -3.28
CA ASP A 20 -5.37 -27.22 -4.44
C ASP A 20 -3.88 -27.43 -4.10
N ASP A 21 -3.25 -28.42 -4.75
CA ASP A 21 -1.81 -28.76 -4.67
C ASP A 21 -0.85 -27.64 -5.17
N GLN A 22 -1.35 -26.42 -5.33
CA GLN A 22 -0.58 -25.27 -5.77
C GLN A 22 0.14 -24.60 -4.58
N PRO A 23 1.49 -24.56 -4.58
CA PRO A 23 2.26 -24.00 -3.47
C PRO A 23 1.93 -22.51 -3.23
N GLU A 24 1.51 -21.78 -4.25
CA GLU A 24 1.09 -20.37 -4.18
C GLU A 24 -0.19 -20.13 -3.37
N ASN A 25 -1.05 -21.14 -3.22
CA ASN A 25 -2.32 -21.02 -2.48
C ASN A 25 -2.21 -21.47 -1.03
N THR A 26 -1.05 -22.01 -0.63
CA THR A 26 -0.80 -22.42 0.75
C THR A 26 -0.70 -21.19 1.66
N LYS A 27 -1.55 -21.13 2.69
CA LYS A 27 -1.51 -20.06 3.71
C LYS A 27 -0.15 -20.09 4.43
N LEU A 28 0.63 -19.03 4.25
CA LEU A 28 1.90 -18.87 4.94
C LEU A 28 1.67 -18.29 6.34
N TRP A 29 2.09 -19.05 7.35
CA TRP A 29 2.09 -18.62 8.74
C TRP A 29 3.39 -17.88 9.06
N LEU A 30 3.23 -16.66 9.55
CA LEU A 30 4.31 -15.76 9.94
C LEU A 30 4.13 -15.42 11.43
N PRO A 31 5.20 -15.16 12.18
CA PRO A 31 5.07 -14.76 13.59
C PRO A 31 4.13 -13.58 13.81
N SER A 32 4.04 -12.63 12.86
CA SER A 32 3.06 -11.52 12.93
C SER A 32 1.58 -11.91 12.93
N LEU A 33 1.24 -13.14 12.56
CA LEU A 33 -0.13 -13.69 12.59
C LEU A 33 -0.42 -14.42 13.91
N ILE A 34 0.60 -14.64 14.73
CA ILE A 34 0.52 -15.35 15.99
C ILE A 34 0.57 -14.32 17.13
N PRO A 35 -0.19 -14.48 18.21
CA PRO A 35 -0.09 -13.63 19.38
C PRO A 35 1.32 -13.67 19.99
N VAL A 36 1.85 -12.51 20.40
CA VAL A 36 3.21 -12.37 20.95
C VAL A 36 3.45 -13.29 22.17
N ASP A 37 2.42 -13.52 22.98
CA ASP A 37 2.47 -14.40 24.15
C ASP A 37 2.81 -15.87 23.79
N MET A 38 2.46 -16.28 22.56
CA MET A 38 2.66 -17.64 22.07
C MET A 38 3.93 -17.78 21.22
N HIS A 39 4.62 -16.69 20.90
CA HIS A 39 5.84 -16.74 20.07
C HIS A 39 6.91 -17.64 20.69
N ARG A 40 7.10 -17.61 22.02
CA ARG A 40 8.08 -18.46 22.71
C ARG A 40 7.80 -19.96 22.58
N ASN A 41 6.54 -20.36 22.41
CA ASN A 41 6.14 -21.76 22.33
C ASN A 41 6.08 -22.25 20.87
N VAL A 42 5.77 -21.35 19.93
CA VAL A 42 5.50 -21.67 18.53
C VAL A 42 6.69 -21.41 17.62
N CYS A 43 7.36 -20.28 17.83
CA CYS A 43 8.43 -19.77 16.98
C CYS A 43 9.79 -20.35 17.41
N CYS A 44 10.70 -20.51 16.45
CA CYS A 44 12.10 -20.80 16.79
C CYS A 44 12.79 -19.51 17.23
N ASP A 45 13.90 -19.65 17.95
CA ASP A 45 14.74 -18.52 18.32
C ASP A 45 15.08 -17.64 17.09
N ASP A 46 15.08 -16.32 17.31
CA ASP A 46 15.37 -15.25 16.34
C ASP A 46 14.43 -15.09 15.14
N VAL A 47 13.43 -15.96 14.93
CA VAL A 47 12.55 -15.85 13.75
C VAL A 47 11.72 -14.55 13.79
N ASP A 48 11.32 -14.12 14.98
CA ASP A 48 10.55 -12.88 15.16
C ASP A 48 11.39 -11.65 14.80
N GLN A 49 12.66 -11.63 15.20
CA GLN A 49 13.61 -10.57 14.86
C GLN A 49 13.95 -10.56 13.37
N ILE A 50 14.07 -11.73 12.75
CA ILE A 50 14.27 -11.85 11.31
C ILE A 50 13.06 -11.29 10.56
N GLU A 51 11.84 -11.62 10.99
CA GLU A 51 10.62 -11.07 10.39
C GLU A 51 10.53 -9.56 10.58
N GLU A 52 10.84 -9.05 11.77
CA GLU A 52 10.88 -7.61 12.05
C GLU A 52 11.81 -6.89 11.05
N ARG A 53 13.07 -7.33 10.95
CA ARG A 53 14.05 -6.76 10.02
C ARG A 53 13.59 -6.83 8.57
N LEU A 54 13.01 -7.96 8.16
CA LEU A 54 12.48 -8.14 6.82
C LEU A 54 11.34 -7.15 6.52
N ARG A 55 10.43 -6.95 7.48
CA ARG A 55 9.31 -6.02 7.31
C ARG A 55 9.75 -4.57 7.30
N MET A 56 10.74 -4.20 8.13
CA MET A 56 11.34 -2.86 8.10
C MET A 56 12.00 -2.60 6.75
N ALA A 57 12.86 -3.51 6.28
CA ALA A 57 13.51 -3.41 4.98
C ALA A 57 12.48 -3.25 3.85
N ARG A 58 11.45 -4.11 3.83
CA ARG A 58 10.37 -4.04 2.85
C ARG A 58 9.62 -2.72 2.92
N ALA A 59 9.35 -2.18 4.10
CA ALA A 59 8.70 -0.88 4.24
C ALA A 59 9.56 0.24 3.64
N TYR A 60 10.87 0.23 3.87
CA TYR A 60 11.81 1.18 3.28
C TYR A 60 11.90 1.09 1.76
N ASP A 61 12.03 -0.13 1.21
CA ASP A 61 12.08 -0.36 -0.24
C ASP A 61 10.80 0.13 -0.93
N VAL A 62 9.65 -0.14 -0.31
CA VAL A 62 8.36 0.31 -0.82
C VAL A 62 8.24 1.83 -0.76
N LEU A 63 8.70 2.48 0.30
CA LEU A 63 8.74 3.95 0.38
C LEU A 63 9.60 4.56 -0.72
N ASP A 64 10.77 3.98 -1.01
CA ASP A 64 11.60 4.45 -2.11
C ASP A 64 10.92 4.26 -3.47
N SER A 65 10.27 3.11 -3.67
CA SER A 65 9.46 2.83 -4.87
C SER A 65 8.32 3.84 -5.06
N VAL A 66 7.62 4.21 -3.97
CA VAL A 66 6.58 5.25 -3.97
C VAL A 66 7.17 6.60 -4.36
N ARG A 67 8.27 7.02 -3.73
CA ARG A 67 8.94 8.30 -4.03
C ARG A 67 9.39 8.35 -5.49
N HIS A 68 10.00 7.29 -5.97
CA HIS A 68 10.41 7.16 -7.36
C HIS A 68 9.22 7.32 -8.31
N MET A 69 8.12 6.60 -8.04
CA MET A 69 6.96 6.66 -8.93
C MET A 69 6.21 7.99 -8.90
N LEU A 70 6.15 8.66 -7.76
CA LEU A 70 5.63 10.03 -7.67
C LEU A 70 6.46 11.02 -8.49
N ARG A 71 7.79 10.89 -8.51
CA ARG A 71 8.68 11.69 -9.37
C ARG A 71 8.39 11.44 -10.85
N VAL A 72 8.22 10.17 -11.25
CA VAL A 72 7.86 9.81 -12.63
C VAL A 72 6.50 10.38 -13.02
N LYS A 73 5.46 10.21 -12.19
CA LYS A 73 4.13 10.80 -12.42
C LYS A 73 4.23 12.30 -12.65
N THR A 74 5.02 12.99 -11.82
CA THR A 74 5.24 14.44 -11.92
C THR A 74 5.87 14.83 -13.26
N LYS A 75 6.93 14.13 -13.69
CA LYS A 75 7.57 14.37 -15.00
C LYS A 75 6.60 14.11 -16.16
N MET A 76 5.77 13.07 -16.07
CA MET A 76 4.76 12.78 -17.08
C MET A 76 3.68 13.87 -17.18
N ILE A 77 3.22 14.40 -16.05
CA ILE A 77 2.27 15.51 -16.02
C ILE A 77 2.89 16.76 -16.67
N GLN A 78 4.13 17.10 -16.31
CA GLN A 78 4.85 18.22 -16.93
C GLN A 78 5.02 18.03 -18.45
N PHE A 79 5.41 16.83 -18.88
CA PHE A 79 5.52 16.49 -20.30
C PHE A 79 4.19 16.63 -21.03
N LYS A 80 3.10 16.09 -20.47
CA LYS A 80 1.75 16.23 -21.02
C LYS A 80 1.37 17.69 -21.15
N ASN A 81 1.53 18.48 -20.09
CA ASN A 81 1.14 19.89 -20.06
C ASN A 81 1.93 20.72 -21.09
N LYS A 82 3.19 20.36 -21.39
CA LYS A 82 4.04 21.06 -22.35
C LYS A 82 3.78 20.65 -23.80
N ASN A 83 3.61 19.35 -24.06
CA ASN A 83 3.74 18.79 -25.41
C ASN A 83 2.42 18.27 -26.01
N VAL A 84 1.41 17.98 -25.18
CA VAL A 84 0.17 17.33 -25.65
C VAL A 84 -0.88 18.39 -25.93
N ARG A 85 -1.18 18.60 -27.22
CA ARG A 85 -2.26 19.47 -27.70
C ARG A 85 -3.35 18.63 -28.37
N GLY A 86 -4.61 19.02 -28.19
CA GLY A 86 -5.77 18.33 -28.79
C GLY A 86 -6.34 17.16 -27.97
N GLN A 87 -7.61 16.84 -28.21
CA GLN A 87 -8.42 15.97 -27.36
C GLN A 87 -7.99 14.49 -27.36
N ARG A 88 -7.65 13.92 -28.54
CA ARG A 88 -7.30 12.50 -28.68
C ARG A 88 -5.97 12.13 -28.01
N MET A 89 -4.95 12.97 -28.16
CA MET A 89 -3.63 12.76 -27.55
C MET A 89 -3.66 12.98 -26.02
N SER A 90 -4.56 13.87 -25.56
CA SER A 90 -4.81 14.09 -24.14
C SER A 90 -5.36 12.85 -23.43
N GLY A 91 -6.27 12.11 -24.10
CA GLY A 91 -6.84 10.88 -23.55
C GLY A 91 -5.78 9.78 -23.31
N LYS A 92 -5.00 9.46 -24.35
CA LYS A 92 -3.92 8.47 -24.24
C LYS A 92 -2.89 8.84 -23.18
N SER A 93 -2.49 10.12 -23.13
CA SER A 93 -1.51 10.58 -22.13
C SER A 93 -2.05 10.50 -20.71
N ARG A 94 -3.34 10.76 -20.52
CA ARG A 94 -4.02 10.60 -19.22
C ARG A 94 -4.04 9.13 -18.79
N GLU A 95 -4.40 8.22 -19.69
CA GLU A 95 -4.44 6.79 -19.39
C GLU A 95 -3.08 6.26 -18.90
N VAL A 96 -1.97 6.67 -19.52
CA VAL A 96 -0.63 6.24 -19.06
C VAL A 96 -0.31 6.82 -17.68
N ILE A 97 -0.70 8.06 -17.39
CA ILE A 97 -0.55 8.67 -16.05
C ILE A 97 -1.39 7.93 -15.01
N ASP A 98 -2.62 7.54 -15.36
CA ASP A 98 -3.53 6.80 -14.47
C ASP A 98 -2.95 5.42 -14.13
N ARG A 99 -2.39 4.70 -15.11
CA ARG A 99 -1.69 3.42 -14.86
C ARG A 99 -0.51 3.58 -13.90
N VAL A 100 0.25 4.67 -13.99
CA VAL A 100 1.33 4.95 -13.03
C VAL A 100 0.75 5.25 -11.65
N HIS A 101 -0.34 5.99 -11.56
CA HIS A 101 -1.01 6.26 -10.29
C HIS A 101 -1.51 4.96 -9.62
N ASP A 102 -2.08 4.03 -10.39
CA ASP A 102 -2.54 2.74 -9.86
C ASP A 102 -1.37 1.88 -9.36
N ARG A 103 -0.20 1.93 -10.02
CA ARG A 103 1.02 1.31 -9.49
C ARG A 103 1.42 1.90 -8.14
N VAL A 104 1.32 3.22 -7.98
CA VAL A 104 1.61 3.87 -6.69
C VAL A 104 0.65 3.39 -5.60
N LYS A 105 -0.65 3.24 -5.90
CA LYS A 105 -1.61 2.64 -4.96
C LYS A 105 -1.22 1.21 -4.57
N GLY A 106 -0.75 0.41 -5.53
CA GLY A 106 -0.24 -0.93 -5.25
C GLY A 106 0.94 -0.93 -4.28
N PHE A 107 1.89 0.01 -4.43
CA PHE A 107 2.99 0.17 -3.48
C PHE A 107 2.49 0.66 -2.11
N PHE A 108 1.56 1.59 -2.08
CA PHE A 108 0.95 2.08 -0.84
C PHE A 108 0.33 0.95 -0.01
N GLU A 109 -0.42 0.04 -0.64
CA GLU A 109 -1.01 -1.11 0.07
C GLU A 109 0.06 -2.09 0.58
N LYS A 110 1.15 -2.30 -0.18
CA LYS A 110 2.30 -3.09 0.29
C LYS A 110 2.96 -2.47 1.52
N TYR A 111 3.10 -1.15 1.56
CA TYR A 111 3.62 -0.42 2.71
C TYR A 111 2.71 -0.61 3.93
N ARG A 112 1.41 -0.41 3.77
CA ARG A 112 0.42 -0.61 4.85
C ARG A 112 0.40 -2.03 5.38
N ARG A 113 0.56 -3.04 4.51
CA ARG A 113 0.65 -4.45 4.93
C ARG A 113 1.91 -4.72 5.75
N SER A 114 3.05 -4.17 5.31
CA SER A 114 4.34 -4.32 6.01
C SER A 114 4.28 -3.64 7.39
N ARG A 115 3.80 -2.39 7.43
CA ARG A 115 3.59 -1.61 8.67
C ARG A 115 2.63 -2.30 9.65
N ARG A 116 1.52 -2.87 9.17
CA ARG A 116 0.55 -3.56 10.04
C ARG A 116 1.19 -4.74 10.77
N GLY A 117 1.98 -5.57 10.11
CA GLY A 117 2.60 -6.67 10.84
C GLY A 117 3.82 -6.27 11.66
N LEU A 118 4.51 -5.15 11.36
CA LEU A 118 5.45 -4.57 12.34
C LEU A 118 4.72 -4.19 13.63
N LEU A 119 3.54 -3.59 13.51
CA LEU A 119 2.71 -3.25 14.66
C LEU A 119 2.20 -4.47 15.42
N LEU A 120 1.93 -5.59 14.74
CA LEU A 120 1.54 -6.85 15.40
C LEU A 120 2.72 -7.56 16.08
N LEU A 121 3.94 -7.44 15.53
CA LEU A 121 5.14 -8.08 16.08
C LEU A 121 5.73 -7.30 17.26
N VAL A 122 6.01 -6.01 17.04
CA VAL A 122 6.78 -5.16 17.96
C VAL A 122 5.87 -4.30 18.84
N GLY A 123 4.65 -4.02 18.36
CA GLY A 123 3.78 -3.03 18.96
C GLY A 123 4.19 -1.59 18.64
N LEU A 124 3.69 -0.65 19.44
CA LEU A 124 4.01 0.77 19.34
C LEU A 124 5.45 1.01 19.78
N GLY A 125 6.24 1.74 18.99
CA GLY A 125 7.65 1.96 19.29
C GLY A 125 8.30 3.08 18.48
N ASN A 126 9.62 3.22 18.66
CA ASN A 126 10.40 4.26 17.97
C ASN A 126 10.36 4.14 16.45
N TRP A 127 10.17 2.92 15.92
CA TRP A 127 10.07 2.65 14.49
C TRP A 127 8.91 3.40 13.83
N GLU A 128 7.85 3.77 14.55
CA GLU A 128 6.73 4.56 14.00
C GLU A 128 7.13 6.00 13.64
N LYS A 129 8.18 6.53 14.28
CA LYS A 129 8.71 7.86 13.97
C LYS A 129 9.34 7.87 12.57
N GLU A 130 9.98 6.77 12.18
CA GLU A 130 10.60 6.60 10.88
C GLU A 130 9.58 6.15 9.82
N LEU A 131 8.73 5.18 10.17
CA LEU A 131 7.72 4.58 9.29
C LEU A 131 6.32 5.08 9.66
N GLN A 132 6.04 6.33 9.30
CA GLN A 132 4.77 7.00 9.59
C GLN A 132 3.59 6.37 8.82
N VAL A 133 2.37 6.58 9.34
CA VAL A 133 1.15 6.24 8.61
C VAL A 133 1.10 7.08 7.35
N MET A 134 1.15 6.43 6.20
CA MET A 134 0.98 7.09 4.92
C MET A 134 -0.51 7.22 4.65
N GLU A 135 -0.99 8.42 4.38
CA GLU A 135 -2.38 8.68 4.02
C GLU A 135 -2.54 8.77 2.50
N GLN A 136 -3.76 8.53 2.00
CA GLN A 136 -4.05 8.66 0.57
C GLN A 136 -3.78 10.09 0.05
N LYS A 137 -3.88 11.10 0.92
CA LYS A 137 -3.56 12.49 0.60
C LYS A 137 -2.07 12.70 0.27
N ASP A 138 -1.19 11.83 0.75
CA ASP A 138 0.25 11.89 0.51
C ASP A 138 0.62 11.33 -0.87
N VAL A 139 -0.31 10.62 -1.53
CA VAL A 139 -0.19 10.09 -2.89
C VAL A 139 -0.60 11.16 -3.92
N ARG A 140 -0.06 12.36 -3.80
CA ARG A 140 -0.28 13.46 -4.76
C ARG A 140 0.98 13.73 -5.57
N SER A 141 0.81 14.12 -6.84
CA SER A 141 1.95 14.64 -7.60
C SER A 141 2.31 16.03 -7.07
N TYR A 142 3.59 16.41 -7.14
CA TYR A 142 4.07 17.75 -6.79
C TYR A 142 3.35 18.90 -7.53
N VAL A 143 2.67 18.60 -8.64
CA VAL A 143 1.97 19.58 -9.49
C VAL A 143 0.45 19.43 -9.41
N ASP A 144 -0.07 18.49 -8.61
CA ASP A 144 -1.52 18.39 -8.37
C ASP A 144 -1.91 19.53 -7.39
N PRO A 145 -2.57 20.62 -7.85
CA PRO A 145 -2.93 21.70 -6.95
C PRO A 145 -3.91 21.16 -5.90
N ALA A 146 -3.71 21.52 -4.63
CA ALA A 146 -4.63 21.15 -3.57
C ALA A 146 -6.09 21.49 -3.98
N PRO A 147 -7.06 20.60 -3.70
CA PRO A 147 -8.44 20.82 -4.11
C PRO A 147 -8.91 22.16 -3.54
N LYS A 148 -9.19 23.13 -4.42
CA LYS A 148 -9.71 24.44 -4.01
C LYS A 148 -11.03 24.20 -3.27
N LYS A 149 -11.14 24.69 -2.02
CA LYS A 149 -12.43 24.75 -1.32
C LYS A 149 -13.40 25.54 -2.20
N ARG A 150 -14.49 24.91 -2.65
CA ARG A 150 -15.49 25.58 -3.50
C ARG A 150 -16.14 26.69 -2.67
N GLY A 151 -15.86 27.94 -3.03
CA GLY A 151 -16.66 29.07 -2.57
C GLY A 151 -18.10 28.90 -3.09
N GLN A 152 -19.08 29.24 -2.26
CA GLN A 152 -20.49 29.25 -2.63
C GLN A 152 -20.69 30.22 -3.79
N GLY A 153 -20.85 29.68 -4.99
CA GLY A 153 -21.15 30.42 -6.22
C GLY A 153 -22.59 30.13 -6.64
N VAL A 154 -23.39 31.19 -6.70
CA VAL A 154 -24.82 31.24 -7.01
C VAL A 154 -25.15 30.50 -8.32
N GLY A 155 -26.28 29.77 -8.28
CA GLY A 155 -26.72 28.81 -9.29
C GLY A 155 -27.06 29.39 -10.67
N GLY A 156 -26.72 28.60 -11.69
CA GLY A 156 -27.19 28.68 -13.07
C GLY A 156 -27.38 27.25 -13.62
N PRO A 157 -28.25 27.04 -14.63
CA PRO A 157 -29.00 25.79 -14.78
C PRO A 157 -28.16 24.61 -15.26
N THR A 158 -28.35 23.50 -14.55
CA THR A 158 -27.67 22.21 -14.65
C THR A 158 -27.83 21.56 -16.04
N ARG A 159 -26.72 21.45 -16.77
CA ARG A 159 -26.52 20.41 -17.80
C ARG A 159 -25.24 19.63 -17.51
N ARG A 160 -25.45 18.38 -17.08
CA ARG A 160 -24.62 17.17 -17.22
C ARG A 160 -23.13 17.19 -16.81
N ASN A 161 -22.76 16.14 -16.08
CA ASN A 161 -21.43 15.64 -15.72
C ASN A 161 -20.71 16.30 -14.54
N GLN A 162 -21.27 16.09 -13.34
CA GLN A 162 -20.60 16.33 -12.04
C GLN A 162 -19.72 15.15 -11.57
N GLY A 163 -19.20 14.30 -12.46
CA GLY A 163 -18.45 13.08 -12.06
C GLY A 163 -16.93 13.18 -12.04
N TRP A 164 -16.30 14.22 -12.62
CA TRP A 164 -14.91 14.08 -13.11
C TRP A 164 -13.92 15.14 -12.63
N ARG A 165 -14.26 15.94 -11.62
CA ARG A 165 -13.41 17.06 -11.14
C ARG A 165 -12.91 16.90 -9.69
N GLU A 166 -13.07 15.73 -9.08
CA GLU A 166 -12.63 15.45 -7.70
C GLU A 166 -11.41 14.54 -7.61
N TRP A 167 -10.77 14.19 -8.73
CA TRP A 167 -9.60 13.30 -8.78
C TRP A 167 -8.40 13.92 -9.52
N LEU A 168 -8.11 15.17 -9.22
CA LEU A 168 -6.84 15.86 -9.50
C LEU A 168 -6.41 16.57 -8.22
#